data_AF-A0A6C0D9D9-F1
#
_entry.id   AF-A0A6C0D9D9-F1
#
_cell.length_a   1.000
_cell.length_b   1.000
_cell.length_c   1.000
_cell.angle_alpha   90.00
_cell.angle_beta   90.00
_cell.angle_gamma   90.00
#
_symmetry.space_group_name_H-M   'P 1'
#
loop_
_entity.id
_entity.type
_entity.pdbx_description
1 polymer ?
#
loop_
_entity_poly.entity_id
_entity_poly.type
_entity_poly.pdbx_seq_one_letter_code
_entity_poly.pdbx_strand_id
1 'polypeptide(L)'
;MNITLFGTCRLNKINHNNLNNLINYSHSTKEVIQFIQFLKGELIIPYPYNNLCFRTAICNNTYINYDDYFNKLFMETDVFIIEICSNKKYIHNFYLHHLSVDLRFNFTQHTPQDILDNYIIEKQSDEEIENDILEIQKMLYPKKCIIVSHYNSKQNGQVIPARNHLIQLLDTICKKHNIPFINPTTVLNYTQEEVMQDDLGHYTELGLNEIMNYINSYLQMNKIESI
;
A
#
# COMPACT_ATOMS: atom_id res chain seq x y z
N MET A 1 -11.97 -4.67 -17.29
CA MET A 1 -10.89 -3.92 -16.63
C MET A 1 -10.72 -4.49 -15.24
N ASN A 2 -9.68 -5.27 -15.05
CA ASN A 2 -9.33 -5.90 -13.79
C ASN A 2 -8.40 -4.95 -13.01
N ILE A 3 -8.73 -4.72 -11.75
CA ILE A 3 -7.98 -3.81 -10.88
C ILE A 3 -7.33 -4.64 -9.78
N THR A 4 -6.06 -4.37 -9.50
CA THR A 4 -5.38 -4.85 -8.29
C THR A 4 -5.07 -3.67 -7.39
N LEU A 5 -5.33 -3.83 -6.10
CA LEU A 5 -4.89 -2.88 -5.08
C LEU A 5 -3.61 -3.39 -4.44
N PHE A 6 -2.64 -2.49 -4.23
CA PHE A 6 -1.54 -2.68 -3.30
C PHE A 6 -1.61 -1.58 -2.27
N GLY A 7 -2.17 -1.86 -1.11
CA GLY A 7 -2.41 -0.81 -0.14
C GLY A 7 -3.24 -1.29 1.04
N THR A 8 -3.68 -0.37 1.86
CA THR A 8 -4.34 -0.73 3.11
C THR A 8 -5.84 -0.93 2.95
N CYS A 9 -6.50 -1.29 4.06
CA CYS A 9 -7.94 -1.43 4.15
C CYS A 9 -8.72 -0.17 3.70
N ARG A 10 -8.09 1.01 3.67
CA ARG A 10 -8.69 2.28 3.24
C ARG A 10 -9.15 2.30 1.78
N LEU A 11 -8.58 1.45 0.94
CA LEU A 11 -8.93 1.34 -0.48
C LEU A 11 -9.84 0.14 -0.78
N ASN A 12 -10.16 -0.67 0.23
CA ASN A 12 -10.72 -2.01 0.00
C ASN A 12 -12.14 -2.04 -0.57
N LYS A 13 -12.87 -0.91 -0.50
CA LYS A 13 -14.21 -0.80 -1.11
C LYS A 13 -14.17 -0.60 -2.64
N ILE A 14 -13.01 -0.28 -3.23
CA ILE A 14 -12.85 -0.20 -4.69
C ILE A 14 -13.13 -1.58 -5.30
N ASN A 15 -13.79 -1.64 -6.45
CA ASN A 15 -14.00 -2.93 -7.13
C ASN A 15 -12.67 -3.46 -7.69
N HIS A 16 -12.16 -4.56 -7.14
CA HIS A 16 -10.84 -5.12 -7.46
C HIS A 16 -10.86 -6.65 -7.39
N ASN A 17 -9.79 -7.29 -7.89
CA ASN A 17 -9.66 -8.75 -7.98
C ASN A 17 -9.36 -9.46 -6.64
N ASN A 18 -9.51 -8.76 -5.51
CA ASN A 18 -9.33 -9.27 -4.14
C ASN A 18 -7.88 -9.70 -3.76
N LEU A 19 -6.86 -9.51 -4.62
CA LEU A 19 -5.50 -9.98 -4.34
C LEU A 19 -4.89 -9.36 -3.06
N ASN A 20 -5.17 -8.08 -2.82
CA ASN A 20 -4.78 -7.35 -1.61
C ASN A 20 -5.29 -8.05 -0.32
N ASN A 21 -6.55 -8.50 -0.32
CA ASN A 21 -7.17 -9.14 0.84
C ASN A 21 -6.65 -10.56 1.06
N LEU A 22 -6.37 -11.27 -0.03
CA LEU A 22 -5.86 -12.64 0.02
C LEU A 22 -4.46 -12.69 0.64
N ILE A 23 -3.63 -11.65 0.44
CA ILE A 23 -2.21 -11.73 0.77
C ILE A 23 -1.74 -10.60 1.68
N ASN A 24 -1.72 -9.36 1.17
CA ASN A 24 -0.98 -8.30 1.84
C ASN A 24 -1.62 -6.94 1.69
N TYR A 25 -1.46 -6.13 2.74
CA TYR A 25 -1.71 -4.70 2.74
C TYR A 25 -0.38 -3.97 2.87
N SER A 26 0.26 -3.64 1.76
CA SER A 26 1.54 -2.91 1.77
C SER A 26 1.36 -1.45 2.20
N HIS A 27 2.38 -0.88 2.83
CA HIS A 27 2.38 0.50 3.30
C HIS A 27 3.51 1.34 2.68
N SER A 28 4.65 0.71 2.40
CA SER A 28 5.87 1.33 1.86
C SER A 28 6.19 0.82 0.45
N THR A 29 7.01 1.58 -0.29
CA THR A 29 7.42 1.16 -1.64
C THR A 29 8.25 -0.13 -1.62
N LYS A 30 9.02 -0.39 -0.56
CA LYS A 30 9.78 -1.64 -0.41
C LYS A 30 8.89 -2.87 -0.25
N GLU A 31 7.83 -2.77 0.55
CA GLU A 31 6.84 -3.85 0.64
C GLU A 31 6.15 -4.09 -0.71
N VAL A 32 5.85 -3.02 -1.47
CA VAL A 32 5.25 -3.14 -2.81
C VAL A 32 6.20 -3.87 -3.78
N ILE A 33 7.47 -3.48 -3.86
CA ILE A 33 8.46 -4.15 -4.73
C ILE A 33 8.58 -5.63 -4.36
N GLN A 34 8.75 -5.93 -3.07
CA GLN A 34 8.83 -7.32 -2.58
C GLN A 34 7.58 -8.11 -2.95
N PHE A 35 6.40 -7.50 -2.81
CA PHE A 35 5.14 -8.16 -3.12
C PHE A 35 5.01 -8.44 -4.61
N ILE A 36 5.42 -7.53 -5.49
CA ILE A 36 5.44 -7.75 -6.94
C ILE A 36 6.38 -8.92 -7.29
N GLN A 37 7.60 -8.94 -6.74
CA GLN A 37 8.55 -10.03 -6.99
C GLN A 37 8.00 -11.38 -6.53
N PHE A 38 7.35 -11.41 -5.36
CA PHE A 38 6.67 -12.60 -4.86
C PHE A 38 5.56 -13.05 -5.81
N LEU A 39 4.67 -12.15 -6.25
CA LEU A 39 3.56 -12.47 -7.16
C LEU A 39 4.02 -12.96 -8.54
N LYS A 40 5.21 -12.53 -9.00
CA LYS A 40 5.82 -13.01 -10.23
C LYS A 40 6.56 -14.35 -10.09
N GLY A 41 6.70 -14.88 -8.87
CA GLY A 41 7.53 -16.06 -8.61
C GLY A 41 9.04 -15.77 -8.69
N GLU A 42 9.43 -14.50 -8.76
CA GLU A 42 10.84 -14.05 -8.79
C GLU A 42 11.48 -14.06 -7.39
N LEU A 43 10.65 -14.04 -6.34
CA LEU A 43 11.09 -14.07 -4.95
C LEU A 43 10.35 -15.17 -4.18
N ILE A 44 11.12 -16.09 -3.61
CA ILE A 44 10.62 -17.08 -2.65
C ILE A 44 10.86 -16.53 -1.24
N ILE A 45 9.78 -16.37 -0.48
CA ILE A 45 9.84 -16.00 0.94
C ILE A 45 9.63 -17.28 1.75
N PRO A 46 10.65 -17.79 2.48
CA PRO A 46 10.53 -19.01 3.27
C PRO A 46 9.87 -18.75 4.63
N TYR A 47 9.49 -19.82 5.32
CA TYR A 47 9.20 -19.74 6.76
C TYR A 47 10.44 -19.27 7.54
N PRO A 48 10.32 -18.39 8.54
CA PRO A 48 9.07 -17.81 9.07
C PRO A 48 8.58 -16.56 8.32
N TYR A 49 9.34 -15.99 7.39
CA TYR A 49 9.03 -14.72 6.73
C TYR A 49 7.75 -14.73 5.88
N ASN A 50 7.32 -15.89 5.38
CA ASN A 50 6.05 -16.05 4.66
C ASN A 50 4.80 -15.90 5.57
N ASN A 51 5.00 -15.82 6.88
CA ASN A 51 4.01 -15.33 7.84
C ASN A 51 4.21 -13.82 8.12
N LEU A 52 5.45 -13.34 8.20
CA LEU A 52 5.78 -12.02 8.74
C LEU A 52 5.76 -10.87 7.71
N CYS A 53 5.89 -11.19 6.41
CA CYS A 53 5.88 -10.18 5.35
C CYS A 53 4.46 -9.82 4.86
N PHE A 54 3.46 -10.62 5.22
CA PHE A 54 2.12 -10.53 4.64
C PHE A 54 1.06 -10.34 5.71
N ARG A 55 0.36 -9.19 5.65
CA ARG A 55 -0.66 -8.82 6.64
C ARG A 55 -1.69 -9.94 6.88
N THR A 56 -2.20 -10.58 5.82
CA THR A 56 -3.23 -11.61 5.95
C THR A 56 -2.69 -12.85 6.67
N ALA A 57 -1.43 -13.21 6.43
CA ALA A 57 -0.78 -14.32 7.11
C ALA A 57 -0.64 -14.05 8.62
N ILE A 58 -0.19 -12.85 8.99
CA ILE A 58 -0.08 -12.39 10.40
C ILE A 58 -1.45 -12.45 11.08
N CYS A 59 -2.46 -11.80 10.51
CA CYS A 59 -3.77 -11.68 11.15
C CYS A 59 -4.49 -13.01 11.30
N ASN A 60 -4.24 -13.97 10.40
CA ASN A 60 -4.86 -15.30 10.44
C ASN A 60 -3.99 -16.34 11.12
N ASN A 61 -2.82 -15.97 11.65
CA ASN A 61 -1.82 -16.88 12.21
C ASN A 61 -1.52 -18.08 11.27
N THR A 62 -1.28 -17.78 10.00
CA THR A 62 -1.00 -18.76 8.93
C THR A 62 0.21 -18.33 8.10
N TYR A 63 0.57 -19.08 7.07
CA TYR A 63 1.64 -18.74 6.13
C TYR A 63 1.10 -18.60 4.72
N ILE A 64 1.72 -17.74 3.91
CA ILE A 64 1.37 -17.56 2.51
C ILE A 64 2.56 -17.94 1.65
N ASN A 65 2.46 -19.09 1.01
CA ASN A 65 3.42 -19.52 0.00
C ASN A 65 3.01 -18.99 -1.38
N TYR A 66 3.96 -18.99 -2.32
CA TYR A 66 3.65 -18.71 -3.71
C TYR A 66 2.59 -19.71 -4.22
N ASP A 67 1.62 -19.20 -4.97
CA ASP A 67 0.53 -19.96 -5.58
C ASP A 67 0.26 -19.37 -6.97
N ASP A 68 0.12 -20.23 -7.98
CA ASP A 68 -0.15 -19.81 -9.37
C ASP A 68 -1.46 -19.04 -9.51
N TYR A 69 -2.43 -19.23 -8.60
CA TYR A 69 -3.64 -18.44 -8.54
C TYR A 69 -3.35 -16.96 -8.27
N PHE A 70 -2.39 -16.65 -7.40
CA PHE A 70 -1.99 -15.27 -7.11
C PHE A 70 -1.31 -14.63 -8.32
N ASN A 71 -0.44 -15.38 -8.99
CA ASN A 71 0.18 -14.94 -10.24
C ASN A 71 -0.86 -14.67 -11.32
N LYS A 72 -1.84 -15.56 -11.48
CA LYS A 72 -2.94 -15.38 -12.44
C LYS A 72 -3.70 -14.07 -12.21
N LEU A 73 -4.14 -13.81 -10.97
CA LEU A 73 -4.83 -12.57 -10.62
C LEU A 73 -3.96 -11.33 -10.91
N PHE A 74 -2.66 -11.40 -10.60
CA PHE A 74 -1.69 -10.35 -10.89
C PHE A 74 -1.55 -10.11 -12.40
N MET A 75 -1.36 -11.15 -13.21
CA MET A 75 -1.15 -11.05 -14.67
C MET A 75 -2.40 -10.57 -15.43
N GLU A 76 -3.59 -10.95 -14.95
CA GLU A 76 -4.87 -10.52 -15.50
C GLU A 76 -5.21 -9.07 -15.16
N THR A 77 -4.41 -8.38 -14.34
CA THR A 77 -4.62 -6.97 -13.97
C THR A 77 -4.42 -6.04 -15.17
N ASP A 78 -5.31 -5.06 -15.31
CA ASP A 78 -5.18 -3.97 -16.29
C ASP A 78 -4.63 -2.69 -15.63
N VAL A 79 -5.05 -2.41 -14.40
CA VAL A 79 -4.67 -1.22 -13.63
C VAL A 79 -4.30 -1.61 -12.19
N PHE A 80 -3.13 -1.15 -11.75
CA PHE A 80 -2.71 -1.21 -10.35
C PHE A 80 -3.00 0.13 -9.67
N ILE A 81 -3.60 0.06 -8.48
CA ILE A 81 -3.78 1.21 -7.60
C ILE A 81 -2.95 0.95 -6.35
N ILE A 82 -1.95 1.79 -6.13
CA ILE A 82 -0.91 1.54 -5.13
C ILE A 82 -0.96 2.65 -4.08
N GLU A 83 -1.35 2.31 -2.86
CA GLU A 83 -1.27 3.22 -1.73
C GLU A 83 0.15 3.21 -1.15
N ILE A 84 0.77 4.39 -1.08
CA ILE A 84 2.02 4.59 -0.33
C ILE A 84 1.71 5.48 0.86
N CYS A 85 1.71 4.91 2.05
CA CYS A 85 1.32 5.59 3.29
C CYS A 85 2.41 5.59 4.38
N SER A 86 3.56 4.96 4.11
CA SER A 86 4.70 4.91 5.01
C SER A 86 6.00 5.13 4.23
N ASN A 87 6.90 5.91 4.83
CA ASN A 87 8.32 5.97 4.44
C ASN A 87 9.19 5.15 5.40
N LYS A 88 8.60 4.30 6.24
CA LYS A 88 9.34 3.39 7.10
C LYS A 88 9.34 2.00 6.48
N LYS A 89 10.52 1.38 6.45
CA LYS A 89 10.73 -0.02 6.11
C LYS A 89 11.19 -0.77 7.35
N TYR A 90 10.57 -1.93 7.60
CA TYR A 90 10.93 -2.84 8.67
C TYR A 90 11.73 -3.97 8.05
N ILE A 91 12.98 -4.12 8.44
CA ILE A 91 13.97 -4.91 7.72
C ILE A 91 14.46 -6.04 8.62
N HIS A 92 14.49 -7.22 8.05
CA HIS A 92 15.41 -8.28 8.46
C HIS A 92 15.99 -8.87 7.17
N ASN A 93 15.93 -10.19 6.98
CA ASN A 93 16.22 -10.83 5.69
C ASN A 93 15.23 -10.42 4.58
N PHE A 94 14.06 -9.91 4.96
CA PHE A 94 12.99 -9.44 4.07
C PHE A 94 12.41 -8.12 4.62
N TYR A 95 11.60 -7.44 3.82
CA TYR A 95 10.76 -6.34 4.27
C TYR A 95 9.55 -6.90 5.01
N LEU A 96 9.59 -6.77 6.33
CA LEU A 96 8.56 -7.24 7.25
C LEU A 96 7.35 -6.30 7.22
N HIS A 97 6.16 -6.87 7.37
CA HIS A 97 4.99 -6.06 7.62
C HIS A 97 5.02 -5.58 9.07
N HIS A 98 4.77 -4.30 9.33
CA HIS A 98 4.97 -3.69 10.66
C HIS A 98 4.24 -4.45 11.80
N LEU A 99 3.06 -5.03 11.54
CA LEU A 99 2.33 -5.82 12.55
C LEU A 99 3.11 -7.02 13.09
N SER A 100 4.10 -7.53 12.37
CA SER A 100 4.91 -8.66 12.82
C SER A 100 5.94 -8.28 13.89
N VAL A 101 6.32 -7.01 13.99
CA VAL A 101 7.46 -6.60 14.85
C VAL A 101 7.16 -5.39 15.75
N ASP A 102 6.12 -4.62 15.44
CA ASP A 102 5.74 -3.45 16.20
C ASP A 102 4.97 -3.84 17.47
N LEU A 103 5.68 -3.84 18.61
CA LEU A 103 5.20 -4.24 19.94
C LEU A 103 3.99 -3.43 20.45
N ARG A 104 3.66 -2.31 19.80
CA ARG A 104 2.44 -1.54 20.13
C ARG A 104 1.17 -2.30 19.71
N PHE A 105 1.29 -3.29 18.83
CA PHE A 105 0.19 -4.12 18.37
C PHE A 105 0.27 -5.53 18.92
N ASN A 106 -0.88 -6.15 19.16
CA ASN A 106 -0.97 -7.51 19.69
C ASN A 106 -0.89 -8.58 18.57
N PHE A 107 0.11 -8.48 17.69
CA PHE A 107 0.33 -9.40 16.57
C PHE A 107 1.73 -10.04 16.58
N THR A 108 2.61 -9.62 17.49
CA THR A 108 4.02 -10.08 17.55
C THR A 108 4.21 -11.40 18.28
N GLN A 109 3.16 -11.95 18.89
CA GLN A 109 3.19 -13.16 19.73
C GLN A 109 3.71 -14.43 19.03
N HIS A 110 3.67 -14.46 17.69
CA HIS A 110 4.15 -15.58 16.87
C HIS A 110 5.42 -15.24 16.10
N THR A 111 5.96 -14.04 16.29
CA THR A 111 7.21 -13.64 15.67
C THR A 111 8.37 -14.24 16.46
N PRO A 112 9.28 -14.99 15.81
CA PRO A 112 10.47 -15.53 16.46
C PRO A 112 11.27 -14.46 17.20
N GLN A 113 11.77 -14.79 18.39
CA GLN A 113 12.46 -13.85 19.26
C GLN A 113 13.72 -13.28 18.60
N ASP A 114 14.45 -14.07 17.83
CA ASP A 114 15.62 -13.61 17.07
C ASP A 114 15.26 -12.51 16.08
N ILE A 115 14.08 -12.57 15.45
CA ILE A 115 13.61 -11.54 14.54
C ILE A 115 13.20 -10.28 15.32
N LEU A 116 12.51 -10.44 16.46
CA LEU A 116 12.15 -9.31 17.33
C LEU A 116 13.38 -8.58 17.90
N ASP A 117 14.46 -9.31 18.18
CA ASP A 117 15.68 -8.74 18.72
C ASP A 117 16.56 -8.07 17.67
N ASN A 118 16.44 -8.46 16.38
CA ASN A 118 17.39 -8.07 15.34
C ASN A 118 16.78 -7.34 14.13
N TYR A 119 15.46 -7.13 14.07
CA TYR A 119 14.88 -6.32 13.00
C TYR A 119 15.31 -4.85 13.12
N ILE A 120 15.37 -4.17 11.97
CA ILE A 120 15.77 -2.77 11.86
C ILE A 120 14.56 -1.97 11.36
N ILE A 121 14.35 -0.79 11.92
CA ILE A 121 13.42 0.19 11.35
C ILE A 121 14.24 1.31 10.72
N GLU A 122 14.06 1.50 9.42
CA GLU A 122 14.71 2.60 8.70
C GLU A 122 13.67 3.49 8.03
N LYS A 123 13.99 4.77 7.95
CA LYS A 123 13.26 5.72 7.12
C LYS A 123 13.86 5.71 5.72
N GLN A 124 13.03 5.46 4.71
CA GLN A 124 13.40 5.63 3.32
C GLN A 124 13.66 7.10 3.01
N SER A 125 14.75 7.35 2.28
CA SER A 125 15.04 8.69 1.77
C SER A 125 14.08 9.08 0.64
N ASP A 126 13.99 10.38 0.36
CA ASP A 126 13.15 10.89 -0.72
C ASP A 126 13.60 10.34 -2.09
N GLU A 127 14.91 10.24 -2.31
CA GLU A 127 15.52 9.64 -3.50
C GLU A 127 15.23 8.13 -3.60
N GLU A 128 15.29 7.41 -2.47
CA GLU A 128 14.95 5.98 -2.43
C GLU A 128 13.48 5.75 -2.81
N ILE A 129 12.56 6.58 -2.29
CA ILE A 129 11.13 6.48 -2.63
C ILE A 129 10.89 6.79 -4.11
N GLU A 130 11.55 7.80 -4.66
CA GLU A 130 11.46 8.12 -6.08
C GLU A 130 11.95 6.98 -6.95
N ASN A 131 13.14 6.46 -6.67
CA ASN A 131 13.72 5.33 -7.41
C ASN A 131 12.84 4.08 -7.32
N ASP A 132 12.27 3.81 -6.14
CA ASP A 132 11.38 2.66 -5.95
C ASP A 132 10.08 2.81 -6.75
N ILE A 133 9.48 4.00 -6.81
CA ILE A 133 8.27 4.25 -7.61
C ILE A 133 8.55 4.02 -9.11
N LEU A 134 9.72 4.45 -9.59
CA LEU A 134 10.14 4.21 -10.97
C LEU A 134 10.39 2.72 -11.24
N GLU A 135 10.99 1.99 -10.30
CA GLU A 135 11.17 0.54 -10.45
C GLU A 135 9.82 -0.18 -10.41
N ILE A 136 8.89 0.19 -9.54
CA ILE A 136 7.53 -0.34 -9.53
C ILE A 136 6.85 -0.14 -10.89
N GLN A 137 6.93 1.07 -11.47
CA GLN A 137 6.36 1.34 -12.79
C GLN A 137 6.99 0.44 -13.87
N LYS A 138 8.32 0.28 -13.84
CA LYS A 138 9.05 -0.60 -14.76
C LYS A 138 8.65 -2.07 -14.59
N MET A 139 8.49 -2.54 -13.35
CA MET A 139 8.08 -3.92 -13.06
C MET A 139 6.65 -4.22 -13.50
N LEU A 140 5.76 -3.23 -13.52
CA LEU A 140 4.35 -3.38 -13.89
C LEU A 140 4.07 -3.08 -15.37
N TYR A 141 5.02 -2.50 -16.10
CA TYR A 141 4.85 -2.22 -17.54
C TYR A 141 4.49 -3.50 -18.34
N PRO A 142 3.54 -3.45 -19.28
CA PRO A 142 2.83 -2.27 -19.81
C PRO A 142 1.53 -1.89 -19.08
N LYS A 143 1.27 -2.46 -17.90
CA LYS A 143 0.04 -2.21 -17.14
C LYS A 143 0.03 -0.79 -16.55
N LYS A 144 -1.14 -0.19 -16.42
CA LYS A 144 -1.28 1.17 -15.86
C LYS A 144 -1.08 1.12 -14.34
N CYS A 145 -0.45 2.15 -13.78
CA CYS A 145 -0.22 2.31 -12.35
C CYS A 145 -0.73 3.68 -11.88
N ILE A 146 -1.48 3.70 -10.79
CA ILE A 146 -1.98 4.91 -10.12
C ILE A 146 -1.44 4.90 -8.69
N ILE A 147 -0.75 5.97 -8.29
CA ILE A 147 -0.28 6.13 -6.91
C ILE A 147 -1.36 6.87 -6.11
N VAL A 148 -1.60 6.40 -4.88
CA VAL A 148 -2.54 7.00 -3.94
C VAL A 148 -1.79 7.32 -2.65
N SER A 149 -1.96 8.53 -2.12
CA SER A 149 -1.41 8.86 -0.80
C SER A 149 -2.39 8.56 0.32
N HIS A 150 -1.91 8.59 1.56
CA HIS A 150 -2.79 8.66 2.72
C HIS A 150 -3.53 10.02 2.79
N TYR A 151 -4.68 10.07 3.47
CA TYR A 151 -5.30 11.34 3.86
C TYR A 151 -4.43 12.10 4.88
N ASN A 152 -4.15 13.38 4.63
CA ASN A 152 -3.34 14.27 5.46
C ASN A 152 -4.07 14.75 6.72
N SER A 153 -4.38 13.82 7.63
CA SER A 153 -5.04 14.17 8.88
C SER A 153 -4.20 15.13 9.72
N LYS A 154 -4.90 16.03 10.40
CA LYS A 154 -4.38 16.96 11.37
C LYS A 154 -4.64 16.43 12.78
N GLN A 155 -3.62 16.52 13.63
CA GLN A 155 -3.72 16.29 15.06
C GLN A 155 -3.67 17.65 15.76
N ASN A 156 -4.67 17.96 16.57
CA ASN A 156 -4.79 19.26 17.25
C ASN A 156 -4.71 20.46 16.28
N GLY A 157 -5.34 20.33 15.10
CA GLY A 157 -5.33 21.35 14.06
C GLY A 157 -4.02 21.47 13.26
N GLN A 158 -2.97 20.71 13.61
CA GLN A 158 -1.68 20.71 12.92
C GLN A 158 -1.49 19.45 12.09
N VAL A 159 -0.85 19.57 10.91
CA VAL A 159 -0.53 18.41 10.07
C VAL A 159 0.47 17.50 10.77
N ILE A 160 0.32 16.18 10.58
CA ILE A 160 1.31 15.21 11.04
C ILE A 160 2.55 15.33 10.13
N PRO A 161 3.71 15.81 10.60
CA PRO A 161 4.80 16.25 9.72
C PRO A 161 5.30 15.17 8.76
N ALA A 162 5.51 13.95 9.27
CA ALA A 162 6.00 12.83 8.46
C ALA A 162 5.00 12.44 7.35
N ARG A 163 3.69 12.51 7.64
CA ARG A 163 2.63 12.20 6.68
C ARG A 163 2.52 13.28 5.61
N ASN A 164 2.50 14.54 6.03
CA ASN A 164 2.46 15.68 5.12
C ASN A 164 3.66 15.69 4.17
N HIS A 165 4.87 15.45 4.69
CA HIS A 165 6.09 15.33 3.88
C HIS A 165 5.96 14.25 2.80
N LEU A 166 5.52 13.05 3.18
CA LEU A 166 5.35 11.95 2.22
C LEU A 166 4.32 12.30 1.13
N ILE A 167 3.19 12.91 1.51
CA ILE A 167 2.15 13.31 0.54
C ILE A 167 2.69 14.32 -0.47
N GLN A 168 3.43 15.34 -0.01
CA GLN A 168 4.05 16.34 -0.88
C GLN A 168 5.13 15.76 -1.78
N LEU A 169 5.92 14.82 -1.25
CA LEU A 169 6.92 14.09 -2.01
C LEU A 169 6.28 13.27 -3.14
N LEU A 170 5.24 12.50 -2.83
CA LEU A 170 4.51 11.68 -3.81
C LEU A 170 3.89 12.55 -4.91
N ASP A 171 3.28 13.68 -4.56
CA ASP A 171 2.75 14.65 -5.53
C ASP A 171 3.84 15.18 -6.47
N THR A 172 5.01 15.52 -5.92
CA THR A 172 6.15 16.02 -6.68
C THR A 172 6.71 14.96 -7.64
N ILE A 173 6.95 13.75 -7.15
CA ILE A 173 7.46 12.62 -7.95
C ILE A 173 6.48 12.28 -9.08
N CYS A 174 5.19 12.15 -8.75
CA CYS A 174 4.19 11.75 -9.72
C CYS A 174 4.01 12.80 -10.82
N LYS A 175 4.04 14.09 -10.48
CA LYS A 175 4.05 15.18 -11.48
C LYS A 175 5.30 15.14 -12.35
N LYS A 176 6.48 14.99 -11.74
CA LYS A 176 7.77 14.94 -12.44
C LYS A 176 7.83 13.84 -13.50
N HIS A 177 7.27 12.67 -13.19
CA HIS A 177 7.34 11.48 -14.05
C HIS A 177 6.04 11.15 -14.78
N ASN A 178 5.06 12.05 -14.76
CA ASN A 178 3.75 11.87 -15.39
C ASN A 178 3.04 10.56 -14.95
N ILE A 179 3.09 10.28 -13.65
CA ILE A 179 2.41 9.14 -13.03
C ILE A 179 1.07 9.63 -12.46
N PRO A 180 -0.06 8.98 -12.78
CA PRO A 180 -1.34 9.30 -12.15
C PRO A 180 -1.27 9.26 -10.63
N PHE A 181 -1.72 10.34 -9.99
CA PHE A 181 -1.69 10.49 -8.53
C PHE A 181 -3.05 10.93 -7.99
N ILE A 182 -3.50 10.28 -6.92
CA ILE A 182 -4.70 10.62 -6.18
C ILE A 182 -4.32 10.96 -4.75
N ASN A 183 -4.56 12.21 -4.37
CA ASN A 183 -4.44 12.67 -2.99
C ASN A 183 -5.84 12.74 -2.36
N PRO A 184 -6.19 11.84 -1.43
CA PRO A 184 -7.51 11.85 -0.82
C PRO A 184 -7.90 13.17 -0.14
N THR A 185 -6.92 13.92 0.38
CA THR A 185 -7.18 15.22 1.03
C THR A 185 -7.65 16.28 0.06
N THR A 186 -7.24 16.22 -1.21
CA THR A 186 -7.65 17.21 -2.21
C THR A 186 -8.94 16.83 -2.93
N VAL A 187 -9.28 15.54 -2.98
CA VAL A 187 -10.45 15.06 -3.72
C VAL A 187 -11.70 14.91 -2.85
N LEU A 188 -11.52 14.72 -1.53
CA LEU A 188 -12.63 14.69 -0.59
C LEU A 188 -12.98 16.11 -0.15
N ASN A 189 -14.14 16.60 -0.59
CA ASN A 189 -14.64 17.93 -0.25
C ASN A 189 -15.48 17.91 1.05
N TYR A 190 -14.88 17.44 2.13
CA TYR A 190 -15.50 17.25 3.45
C TYR A 190 -14.54 17.67 4.56
N THR A 191 -15.07 17.95 5.76
CA THR A 191 -14.22 18.15 6.93
C THR A 191 -13.56 16.85 7.35
N GLN A 192 -12.44 16.93 8.08
CA GLN A 192 -11.75 15.74 8.56
C GLN A 192 -12.66 14.87 9.44
N GLU A 193 -13.46 15.49 10.30
CA GLU A 193 -14.37 14.82 11.24
C GLU A 193 -15.47 14.03 10.51
N GLU A 194 -15.85 14.46 9.31
CA GLU A 194 -16.84 13.75 8.50
C GLU A 194 -16.26 12.49 7.84
N VAL A 195 -14.98 12.52 7.44
CA VAL A 195 -14.38 11.46 6.61
C VAL A 195 -13.35 10.60 7.32
N MET A 196 -12.77 11.02 8.45
CA MET A 196 -11.76 10.27 9.20
C MET A 196 -12.27 9.87 10.60
N GLN A 197 -11.87 8.68 11.04
CA GLN A 197 -12.04 8.23 12.42
C GLN A 197 -11.09 8.99 13.37
N ASP A 198 -11.39 8.93 14.66
CA ASP A 198 -10.58 9.58 15.73
C ASP A 198 -9.12 9.10 15.79
N ASP A 199 -8.85 7.90 15.28
CA ASP A 199 -7.48 7.36 15.19
C ASP A 199 -6.63 8.03 14.10
N LEU A 200 -7.23 8.93 13.30
CA LEU A 200 -6.61 9.69 12.21
C LEU A 200 -6.01 8.82 11.09
N GLY A 201 -6.24 7.50 11.11
CA GLY A 201 -5.64 6.50 10.22
C GLY A 201 -6.68 5.75 9.38
N HIS A 202 -7.95 5.77 9.78
CA HIS A 202 -9.04 5.12 9.07
C HIS A 202 -10.11 6.11 8.65
N TYR A 203 -10.77 5.80 7.53
CA TYR A 203 -11.92 6.56 7.07
C TYR A 203 -13.18 6.20 7.86
N THR A 204 -14.11 7.15 7.97
CA THR A 204 -15.52 6.86 8.27
C THR A 204 -16.16 6.10 7.10
N GLU A 205 -17.38 5.59 7.29
CA GLU A 205 -18.11 4.97 6.19
C GLU A 205 -18.34 5.96 5.03
N LEU A 206 -18.65 7.23 5.37
CA LEU A 206 -18.76 8.31 4.39
C LEU A 206 -17.44 8.50 3.64
N GLY A 207 -16.32 8.66 4.37
CA GLY A 207 -15.01 8.85 3.76
C GLY A 207 -14.63 7.71 2.81
N LEU A 208 -14.89 6.45 3.20
CA LEU A 208 -14.65 5.28 2.34
C LEU A 208 -15.51 5.30 1.08
N ASN A 209 -16.79 5.66 1.20
CA ASN A 209 -17.70 5.68 0.06
C ASN A 209 -17.31 6.78 -0.93
N GLU A 210 -16.94 7.96 -0.44
CA GLU A 210 -16.57 9.09 -1.28
C GLU A 210 -15.25 8.88 -2.02
N ILE A 211 -14.21 8.36 -1.35
CA ILE A 211 -12.94 8.07 -2.03
C ILE A 211 -13.11 6.95 -3.06
N MET A 212 -13.93 5.95 -2.76
CA MET A 212 -14.28 4.88 -3.70
C MET A 212 -15.01 5.44 -4.93
N ASN A 213 -16.02 6.29 -4.73
CA ASN A 213 -16.79 6.90 -5.82
C ASN A 213 -15.89 7.75 -6.73
N TYR A 214 -14.99 8.53 -6.14
CA TYR A 214 -14.01 9.32 -6.88
C TYR A 214 -13.12 8.42 -7.74
N ILE A 215 -12.48 7.39 -7.14
CA ILE A 215 -11.55 6.51 -7.85
C ILE A 215 -12.27 5.74 -8.97
N ASN A 216 -13.48 5.22 -8.71
CA ASN A 216 -14.26 4.52 -9.73
C ASN A 216 -14.61 5.45 -10.91
N SER A 217 -14.98 6.70 -10.63
CA SER A 217 -15.29 7.70 -11.66
C SER A 217 -14.04 8.08 -12.46
N TYR A 218 -12.91 8.30 -11.78
CA TYR A 218 -11.61 8.56 -12.40
C TYR A 218 -11.23 7.44 -13.38
N LEU A 219 -11.38 6.18 -12.95
CA LEU A 219 -11.11 5.02 -13.79
C LEU A 219 -12.05 4.90 -14.98
N GLN A 220 -13.32 5.32 -14.86
CA GLN A 220 -14.27 5.33 -15.98
C GLN A 220 -13.93 6.40 -17.01
N MET A 221 -13.61 7.62 -16.58
CA MET A 221 -13.22 8.71 -17.49
C MET A 221 -11.95 8.35 -18.29
N ASN A 222 -10.94 7.80 -17.61
CA ASN A 222 -9.68 7.40 -18.24
C ASN A 222 -9.77 6.11 -19.08
N LYS A 223 -10.91 5.40 -19.08
CA LYS A 223 -11.18 4.36 -20.08
C LYS A 223 -11.57 4.96 -21.43
N ILE A 224 -12.36 6.03 -21.40
CA ILE A 224 -12.93 6.66 -22.61
C ILE A 224 -11.82 7.30 -23.45
N GLU A 225 -10.78 7.85 -22.81
CA GLU A 225 -9.63 8.45 -23.51
C GLU A 225 -8.67 7.43 -24.15
N SER A 226 -8.88 6.13 -23.93
CA SER A 226 -8.04 5.04 -24.45
C SER A 226 -8.70 4.20 -25.54
N ILE A 227 -9.82 4.67 -26.10
CA ILE A 227 -10.54 4.11 -27.27
C ILE A 227 -10.39 5.09 -28.43
#